data_AF-A0AAW2MCN8-F1
#
_entry.id   AF-A0AAW2MCN8-F1
#
_cell.length_a   1.000
_cell.length_b   1.000
_cell.length_c   1.000
_cell.angle_alpha   90.00
_cell.angle_beta   90.00
_cell.angle_gamma   90.00
#
_symmetry.space_group_name_H-M   'P 1'
#
loop_
_entity.id
_entity.type
_entity.pdbx_description
1 polymer ?
#
loop_
_entity_poly.entity_id
_entity_poly.type
_entity_poly.pdbx_seq_one_letter_code
_entity_poly.pdbx_strand_id
1 'polypeptide(L)'
;MPLFISEEEFRRCSGDAGLVAEKADVFIRELYSQIETVKAEADAASITFEQTCSIIEQKYVSLSAEHSSLQSQHSELNSSLEQRTSELGQLQSEKQQLLLQSVNLTENAASKEARVADLESELGRLQATSARALQEKELLERHNTWLNEELTAKVDSLIQLRKAHGELEADMTSKLADVENKFKESSSSLKLHKDRVRELEEKLASTERELLSTKDAATATEERFSAEIATKHSLQLGFSFNFVTVVDAFDVTYSATYPEVRLLKDIWLRFHVINYVFSSNPLVSKLVDLYKESSEEWSKKATELEGVIKALETHLNQVESDYKDRLEKEESARKEVEKSLAHSLNAYLLMCECIFCIGVCWSKREASDYRCRTGNIKERKRATTSSLSSFTTATWVNPVNTDAMGEDDRAIVPRIHLAFREQH
;
A
#
# COMPACT_ATOMS: atom_id res chain seq x y z
N MET A 1 -147.10 1.94 11.37
CA MET A 1 -148.06 2.78 10.63
C MET A 1 -147.40 4.02 10.04
N PRO A 2 -146.95 5.04 10.81
CA PRO A 2 -146.46 6.32 10.26
C PRO A 2 -145.10 6.25 9.52
N LEU A 3 -144.67 5.07 9.09
CA LEU A 3 -143.40 4.83 8.37
C LEU A 3 -143.59 4.81 6.85
N PHE A 4 -144.76 4.38 6.36
CA PHE A 4 -145.05 4.20 4.92
C PHE A 4 -146.29 4.95 4.44
N ILE A 5 -147.10 5.47 5.36
CA ILE A 5 -148.29 6.28 5.08
C ILE A 5 -148.46 7.30 6.19
N SER A 6 -148.69 8.57 5.85
CA SER A 6 -148.93 9.62 6.83
C SER A 6 -150.29 9.43 7.53
N GLU A 7 -150.44 9.93 8.75
CA GLU A 7 -151.68 9.80 9.53
C GLU A 7 -152.87 10.58 8.91
N GLU A 8 -152.56 11.55 8.04
CA GLU A 8 -153.53 12.30 7.23
C GLU A 8 -153.97 11.54 5.97
N GLU A 9 -153.10 10.71 5.39
CA GLU A 9 -153.43 9.82 4.27
C GLU A 9 -154.13 8.55 4.73
N PHE A 10 -153.68 7.94 5.84
CA PHE A 10 -154.29 6.73 6.36
C PHE A 10 -155.77 6.94 6.68
N ARG A 11 -156.14 8.08 7.28
CA ARG A 11 -157.56 8.42 7.50
C ARG A 11 -158.39 8.41 6.20
N ARG A 12 -157.82 8.88 5.07
CA ARG A 12 -158.49 8.89 3.75
C ARG A 12 -158.57 7.49 3.12
N CYS A 13 -157.56 6.66 3.32
CA CYS A 13 -157.51 5.29 2.78
C CYS A 13 -158.14 4.22 3.69
N SER A 14 -158.56 4.59 4.92
CA SER A 14 -158.92 3.63 5.99
C SER A 14 -160.06 2.65 5.69
N GLY A 15 -160.93 2.94 4.71
CA GLY A 15 -161.98 2.04 4.23
C GLY A 15 -161.57 1.11 3.09
N ASP A 16 -160.39 1.31 2.49
CA ASP A 16 -159.87 0.53 1.36
C ASP A 16 -158.55 -0.16 1.74
N ALA A 17 -158.67 -1.42 2.15
CA ALA A 17 -157.52 -2.25 2.50
C ALA A 17 -156.59 -2.53 1.30
N GLY A 18 -157.09 -2.47 0.07
CA GLY A 18 -156.30 -2.67 -1.14
C GLY A 18 -155.32 -1.51 -1.37
N LEU A 19 -155.82 -0.28 -1.32
CA LEU A 19 -155.00 0.94 -1.47
C LEU A 19 -153.99 1.11 -0.33
N VAL A 20 -154.33 0.68 0.90
CA VAL A 20 -153.37 0.67 2.03
C VAL A 20 -152.30 -0.41 1.85
N ALA A 21 -152.65 -1.58 1.32
CA ALA A 21 -151.68 -2.64 0.99
C ALA A 21 -150.76 -2.20 -0.16
N GLU A 22 -151.30 -1.63 -1.24
CA GLU A 22 -150.50 -1.14 -2.38
C GLU A 22 -149.45 -0.10 -1.94
N LYS A 23 -149.81 0.84 -1.05
CA LYS A 23 -148.84 1.78 -0.46
C LYS A 23 -147.78 1.09 0.39
N ALA A 24 -148.13 0.06 1.14
CA ALA A 24 -147.15 -0.73 1.87
C ALA A 24 -146.20 -1.49 0.91
N ASP A 25 -146.72 -2.13 -0.13
CA ASP A 25 -145.95 -2.88 -1.13
C ASP A 25 -145.02 -1.97 -1.95
N VAL A 26 -145.45 -0.76 -2.30
CA VAL A 26 -144.61 0.27 -2.93
C VAL A 26 -143.43 0.64 -2.01
N PHE A 27 -143.70 0.93 -0.74
CA PHE A 27 -142.67 1.30 0.23
C PHE A 27 -141.70 0.15 0.57
N ILE A 28 -142.23 -1.07 0.71
CA ILE A 28 -141.44 -2.29 0.95
C ILE A 28 -140.53 -2.57 -0.26
N ARG A 29 -141.04 -2.44 -1.48
CA ARG A 29 -140.26 -2.60 -2.72
C ARG A 29 -139.19 -1.53 -2.88
N GLU A 30 -139.47 -0.28 -2.51
CA GLU A 30 -138.49 0.80 -2.49
C GLU A 30 -137.37 0.53 -1.47
N LEU A 31 -137.71 0.12 -0.24
CA LEU A 31 -136.71 -0.30 0.75
C LEU A 31 -135.87 -1.49 0.28
N TYR A 32 -136.47 -2.50 -0.37
CA TYR A 32 -135.70 -3.60 -0.97
C TYR A 32 -134.75 -3.11 -2.07
N SER A 33 -135.17 -2.16 -2.91
CA SER A 33 -134.33 -1.54 -3.94
C SER A 33 -133.13 -0.80 -3.34
N GLN A 34 -133.35 -0.04 -2.26
CA GLN A 34 -132.28 0.67 -1.53
C GLN A 34 -131.33 -0.31 -0.84
N ILE A 35 -131.85 -1.37 -0.20
CA ILE A 35 -131.05 -2.44 0.41
C ILE A 35 -130.17 -3.13 -0.65
N GLU A 36 -130.72 -3.47 -1.82
CA GLU A 36 -129.95 -4.15 -2.87
C GLU A 36 -128.89 -3.22 -3.50
N THR A 37 -129.19 -1.92 -3.60
CA THR A 37 -128.21 -0.90 -4.03
C THR A 37 -127.06 -0.81 -3.04
N VAL A 38 -127.34 -0.69 -1.74
CA VAL A 38 -126.31 -0.61 -0.68
C VAL A 38 -125.50 -1.90 -0.58
N LYS A 39 -126.08 -3.08 -0.82
CA LYS A 39 -125.31 -4.32 -0.98
C LYS A 39 -124.37 -4.25 -2.18
N ALA A 40 -124.85 -3.90 -3.36
CA ALA A 40 -124.04 -3.84 -4.57
C ALA A 40 -122.89 -2.82 -4.44
N GLU A 41 -123.12 -1.69 -3.75
CA GLU A 41 -122.08 -0.72 -3.39
C GLU A 41 -121.07 -1.31 -2.39
N ALA A 42 -121.51 -2.06 -1.37
CA ALA A 42 -120.63 -2.71 -0.41
C ALA A 42 -119.80 -3.85 -1.03
N ASP A 43 -120.40 -4.67 -1.91
CA ASP A 43 -119.72 -5.73 -2.64
C ASP A 43 -118.66 -5.14 -3.61
N ALA A 44 -119.01 -4.07 -4.33
CA ALA A 44 -118.06 -3.34 -5.16
C ALA A 44 -116.92 -2.70 -4.35
N ALA A 45 -117.22 -2.19 -3.14
CA ALA A 45 -116.21 -1.70 -2.20
C ALA A 45 -115.28 -2.82 -1.69
N SER A 46 -115.80 -4.02 -1.39
CA SER A 46 -114.98 -5.18 -1.02
C SER A 46 -114.06 -5.60 -2.16
N ILE A 47 -114.60 -5.76 -3.37
CA ILE A 47 -113.83 -6.16 -4.56
C ILE A 47 -112.72 -5.14 -4.87
N THR A 48 -113.00 -3.84 -4.81
CA THR A 48 -111.98 -2.80 -5.06
C THR A 48 -110.95 -2.70 -3.93
N PHE A 49 -111.33 -2.99 -2.69
CA PHE A 49 -110.40 -3.12 -1.56
C PHE A 49 -109.47 -4.33 -1.74
N GLU A 50 -110.01 -5.52 -2.03
CA GLU A 50 -109.24 -6.75 -2.28
C GLU A 50 -108.25 -6.60 -3.45
N GLN A 51 -108.68 -6.01 -4.56
CA GLN A 51 -107.81 -5.68 -5.70
C GLN A 51 -106.69 -4.72 -5.29
N THR A 52 -106.99 -3.72 -4.47
CA THR A 52 -106.00 -2.74 -3.97
C THR A 52 -104.98 -3.42 -3.05
N CYS A 53 -105.42 -4.27 -2.13
CA CYS A 53 -104.55 -5.09 -1.28
C CYS A 53 -103.62 -5.98 -2.11
N SER A 54 -104.16 -6.73 -3.08
CA SER A 54 -103.36 -7.63 -3.94
C SER A 54 -102.27 -6.87 -4.73
N ILE A 55 -102.58 -5.68 -5.25
CA ILE A 55 -101.61 -4.83 -5.94
C ILE A 55 -100.52 -4.31 -4.99
N ILE A 56 -100.86 -4.01 -3.73
CA ILE A 56 -99.89 -3.58 -2.70
C ILE A 56 -98.99 -4.75 -2.29
N GLU A 57 -99.54 -5.94 -2.08
CA GLU A 57 -98.80 -7.16 -1.76
C GLU A 57 -97.82 -7.52 -2.89
N GLN A 58 -98.25 -7.50 -4.15
CA GLN A 58 -97.38 -7.75 -5.30
C GLN A 58 -96.20 -6.77 -5.36
N LYS A 59 -96.46 -5.46 -5.13
CA LYS A 59 -95.41 -4.43 -5.09
C LYS A 59 -94.46 -4.63 -3.92
N TYR A 60 -94.96 -5.00 -2.73
CA TYR A 60 -94.15 -5.29 -1.56
C TYR A 60 -93.21 -6.49 -1.81
N VAL A 61 -93.70 -7.56 -2.42
CA VAL A 61 -92.89 -8.73 -2.79
C VAL A 61 -91.81 -8.36 -3.81
N SER A 62 -92.12 -7.58 -4.85
CA SER A 62 -91.12 -7.13 -5.83
C SER A 62 -90.01 -6.30 -5.18
N LEU A 63 -90.39 -5.28 -4.39
CA LEU A 63 -89.45 -4.41 -3.68
C LEU A 63 -88.60 -5.17 -2.65
N SER A 64 -89.16 -6.18 -1.99
CA SER A 64 -88.44 -7.05 -1.06
C SER A 64 -87.40 -7.92 -1.77
N ALA A 65 -87.72 -8.46 -2.95
CA ALA A 65 -86.78 -9.22 -3.78
C ALA A 65 -85.65 -8.33 -4.34
N GLU A 66 -85.99 -7.14 -4.84
CA GLU A 66 -85.02 -6.14 -5.31
C GLU A 66 -84.07 -5.69 -4.18
N HIS A 67 -84.62 -5.39 -3.00
CA HIS A 67 -83.82 -5.02 -1.83
C HIS A 67 -82.87 -6.16 -1.41
N SER A 68 -83.34 -7.41 -1.41
CA SER A 68 -82.50 -8.59 -1.11
C SER A 68 -81.37 -8.77 -2.13
N SER A 69 -81.63 -8.55 -3.41
CA SER A 69 -80.62 -8.60 -4.48
C SER A 69 -79.57 -7.50 -4.32
N LEU A 70 -80.01 -6.26 -4.05
CA LEU A 70 -79.11 -5.13 -3.81
C LEU A 70 -78.27 -5.32 -2.54
N GLN A 71 -78.82 -5.94 -1.49
CA GLN A 71 -78.11 -6.25 -0.26
C GLN A 71 -77.01 -7.32 -0.48
N SER A 72 -77.25 -8.32 -1.33
CA SER A 72 -76.22 -9.28 -1.75
C SER A 72 -75.09 -8.56 -2.50
N GLN A 73 -75.43 -7.80 -3.55
CA GLN A 73 -74.47 -7.05 -4.35
C GLN A 73 -73.63 -6.07 -3.51
N HIS A 74 -74.24 -5.36 -2.55
CA HIS A 74 -73.52 -4.50 -1.63
C HIS A 74 -72.54 -5.28 -0.75
N SER A 75 -72.92 -6.47 -0.28
CA SER A 75 -72.06 -7.34 0.55
C SER A 75 -70.87 -7.89 -0.25
N GLU A 76 -71.12 -8.32 -1.49
CA GLU A 76 -70.10 -8.79 -2.44
C GLU A 76 -69.11 -7.69 -2.82
N LEU A 77 -69.62 -6.48 -3.17
CA LEU A 77 -68.78 -5.32 -3.47
C LEU A 77 -67.96 -4.86 -2.26
N ASN A 78 -68.53 -4.87 -1.05
CA ASN A 78 -67.80 -4.51 0.16
C ASN A 78 -66.68 -5.52 0.48
N SER A 79 -66.95 -6.82 0.35
CA SER A 79 -65.91 -7.87 0.53
C SER A 79 -64.77 -7.72 -0.49
N SER A 80 -65.10 -7.40 -1.75
CA SER A 80 -64.11 -7.10 -2.79
C SER A 80 -63.29 -5.83 -2.47
N LEU A 81 -63.93 -4.78 -1.96
CA LEU A 81 -63.26 -3.54 -1.54
C LEU A 81 -62.32 -3.75 -0.34
N GLU A 82 -62.72 -4.54 0.64
CA GLU A 82 -61.89 -4.93 1.78
C GLU A 82 -60.67 -5.75 1.32
N GLN A 83 -60.87 -6.72 0.43
CA GLN A 83 -59.77 -7.48 -0.19
C GLN A 83 -58.78 -6.53 -0.88
N ARG A 84 -59.24 -5.68 -1.80
CA ARG A 84 -58.36 -4.75 -2.55
C ARG A 84 -57.64 -3.75 -1.64
N THR A 85 -58.28 -3.35 -0.55
CA THR A 85 -57.65 -2.48 0.47
C THR A 85 -56.52 -3.22 1.20
N SER A 86 -56.70 -4.51 1.51
CA SER A 86 -55.65 -5.34 2.12
C SER A 86 -54.47 -5.60 1.17
N GLU A 87 -54.75 -5.87 -0.12
CA GLU A 87 -53.73 -6.04 -1.17
C GLU A 87 -52.90 -4.76 -1.37
N LEU A 88 -53.54 -3.59 -1.42
CA LEU A 88 -52.85 -2.30 -1.50
C LEU A 88 -51.96 -2.04 -0.27
N GLY A 89 -52.40 -2.45 0.92
CA GLY A 89 -51.59 -2.38 2.14
C GLY A 89 -50.33 -3.25 2.07
N GLN A 90 -50.45 -4.48 1.56
CA GLN A 90 -49.32 -5.41 1.37
C GLN A 90 -48.34 -4.91 0.30
N LEU A 91 -48.82 -4.51 -0.88
CA LEU A 91 -47.97 -3.98 -1.94
C LEU A 91 -47.25 -2.69 -1.52
N GLN A 92 -47.87 -1.85 -0.69
CA GLN A 92 -47.24 -0.65 -0.15
C GLN A 92 -46.15 -0.99 0.87
N SER A 93 -46.28 -2.05 1.68
CA SER A 93 -45.20 -2.46 2.61
C SER A 93 -44.05 -3.15 1.87
N GLU A 94 -44.33 -4.03 0.91
CA GLU A 94 -43.33 -4.67 0.04
C GLU A 94 -42.51 -3.60 -0.73
N LYS A 95 -43.19 -2.59 -1.29
CA LYS A 95 -42.54 -1.45 -1.94
C LYS A 95 -41.56 -0.71 -1.02
N GLN A 96 -41.92 -0.48 0.25
CA GLN A 96 -41.02 0.18 1.20
C GLN A 96 -39.82 -0.71 1.57
N GLN A 97 -40.04 -2.02 1.72
CA GLN A 97 -38.95 -2.98 1.93
C GLN A 97 -37.95 -3.00 0.75
N LEU A 98 -38.45 -3.03 -0.49
CA LEU A 98 -37.63 -2.98 -1.70
C LEU A 98 -36.88 -1.64 -1.86
N LEU A 99 -37.50 -0.51 -1.48
CA LEU A 99 -36.83 0.79 -1.46
C LEU A 99 -35.66 0.81 -0.46
N LEU A 100 -35.86 0.31 0.77
CA LEU A 100 -34.79 0.20 1.77
C LEU A 100 -33.66 -0.73 1.28
N GLN A 101 -34.00 -1.87 0.66
CA GLN A 101 -33.01 -2.76 0.04
C GLN A 101 -32.22 -2.06 -1.08
N SER A 102 -32.87 -1.27 -1.93
CA SER A 102 -32.22 -0.51 -3.00
C SER A 102 -31.28 0.57 -2.47
N VAL A 103 -31.66 1.27 -1.38
CA VAL A 103 -30.78 2.26 -0.72
C VAL A 103 -29.55 1.55 -0.14
N ASN A 104 -29.74 0.49 0.66
CA ASN A 104 -28.65 -0.29 1.24
C ASN A 104 -27.69 -0.83 0.18
N LEU A 105 -28.19 -1.31 -0.97
CA LEU A 105 -27.34 -1.77 -2.08
C LEU A 105 -26.58 -0.63 -2.76
N THR A 106 -27.17 0.57 -2.86
CA THR A 106 -26.53 1.77 -3.42
C THR A 106 -25.41 2.28 -2.51
N GLU A 107 -25.63 2.34 -1.20
CA GLU A 107 -24.60 2.71 -0.22
C GLU A 107 -23.44 1.70 -0.21
N ASN A 108 -23.75 0.39 -0.29
CA ASN A 108 -22.74 -0.66 -0.43
C ASN A 108 -21.98 -0.61 -1.77
N ALA A 109 -22.57 -0.07 -2.84
CA ALA A 109 -21.88 0.16 -4.10
C ALA A 109 -20.92 1.35 -3.98
N ALA A 110 -21.40 2.52 -3.53
CA ALA A 110 -20.57 3.70 -3.33
C ALA A 110 -19.40 3.47 -2.35
N SER A 111 -19.61 2.68 -1.29
CA SER A 111 -18.54 2.26 -0.37
C SER A 111 -17.47 1.38 -1.04
N LYS A 112 -17.85 0.54 -2.00
CA LYS A 112 -16.90 -0.25 -2.79
C LYS A 112 -16.17 0.60 -3.82
N GLU A 113 -16.86 1.52 -4.49
CA GLU A 113 -16.28 2.45 -5.47
C GLU A 113 -15.20 3.34 -4.82
N ALA A 114 -15.47 3.90 -3.63
CA ALA A 114 -14.48 4.66 -2.87
C ALA A 114 -13.22 3.81 -2.56
N ARG A 115 -13.41 2.57 -2.10
CA ARG A 115 -12.31 1.63 -1.83
C ARG A 115 -11.54 1.19 -3.09
N VAL A 116 -12.16 1.21 -4.27
CA VAL A 116 -11.47 0.97 -5.55
C VAL A 116 -10.60 2.17 -5.89
N ALA A 117 -11.12 3.39 -5.78
CA ALA A 117 -10.35 4.62 -6.03
C ALA A 117 -9.13 4.76 -5.11
N ASP A 118 -9.26 4.40 -3.81
CA ASP A 118 -8.14 4.34 -2.87
C ASP A 118 -7.05 3.35 -3.34
N LEU A 119 -7.44 2.16 -3.80
CA LEU A 119 -6.52 1.12 -4.28
C LEU A 119 -5.87 1.48 -5.62
N GLU A 120 -6.59 2.16 -6.52
CA GLU A 120 -6.05 2.69 -7.78
C GLU A 120 -5.02 3.79 -7.53
N SER A 121 -5.28 4.69 -6.58
CA SER A 121 -4.34 5.72 -6.13
C SER A 121 -3.05 5.10 -5.56
N GLU A 122 -3.19 4.12 -4.67
CA GLU A 122 -2.04 3.40 -4.10
C GLU A 122 -1.27 2.58 -5.15
N LEU A 123 -1.96 1.97 -6.11
CA LEU A 123 -1.32 1.28 -7.24
C LEU A 123 -0.50 2.26 -8.09
N GLY A 124 -1.04 3.43 -8.42
CA GLY A 124 -0.30 4.49 -9.13
C GLY A 124 0.92 4.99 -8.35
N ARG A 125 0.79 5.15 -7.03
CA ARG A 125 1.91 5.51 -6.13
C ARG A 125 3.00 4.42 -6.12
N LEU A 126 2.61 3.15 -6.06
CA LEU A 126 3.54 2.01 -6.11
C LEU A 126 4.23 1.90 -7.48
N GLN A 127 3.52 2.08 -8.58
CA GLN A 127 4.11 2.13 -9.93
C GLN A 127 5.16 3.25 -10.04
N ALA A 128 4.85 4.46 -9.56
CA ALA A 128 5.79 5.59 -9.58
C ALA A 128 7.05 5.34 -8.72
N THR A 129 6.91 4.67 -7.57
CA THR A 129 8.08 4.29 -6.75
C THR A 129 8.91 3.16 -7.39
N SER A 130 8.25 2.18 -8.04
CA SER A 130 8.93 1.11 -8.77
C SER A 130 9.71 1.63 -9.99
N ALA A 131 9.14 2.59 -10.75
CA ALA A 131 9.83 3.24 -11.86
C ALA A 131 11.10 3.98 -11.41
N ARG A 132 11.04 4.69 -10.27
CA ARG A 132 12.21 5.36 -9.67
C ARG A 132 13.29 4.35 -9.24
N ALA A 133 12.90 3.29 -8.54
CA ALA A 133 13.83 2.25 -8.09
C ALA A 133 14.53 1.53 -9.26
N LEU A 134 13.83 1.35 -10.40
CA LEU A 134 14.43 0.82 -11.62
C LEU A 134 15.45 1.79 -12.24
N GLN A 135 15.17 3.10 -12.26
CA GLN A 135 16.12 4.12 -12.72
C GLN A 135 17.37 4.20 -11.81
N GLU A 136 17.18 4.15 -10.49
CA GLU A 136 18.27 4.13 -9.51
C GLU A 136 19.15 2.88 -9.66
N LYS A 137 18.53 1.69 -9.85
CA LYS A 137 19.23 0.44 -10.17
C LYS A 137 20.06 0.57 -11.45
N GLU A 138 19.47 1.07 -12.53
CA GLU A 138 20.13 1.18 -13.83
C GLU A 138 21.32 2.17 -13.78
N LEU A 139 21.21 3.23 -12.98
CA LEU A 139 22.32 4.17 -12.73
C LEU A 139 23.46 3.50 -11.94
N LEU A 140 23.16 2.68 -10.93
CA LEU A 140 24.14 1.92 -10.16
C LEU A 140 24.83 0.83 -11.03
N GLU A 141 24.09 0.15 -11.91
CA GLU A 141 24.65 -0.82 -12.86
C GLU A 141 25.62 -0.16 -13.85
N ARG A 142 25.28 1.03 -14.38
CA ARG A 142 26.21 1.84 -15.19
C ARG A 142 27.46 2.26 -14.41
N HIS A 143 27.30 2.75 -13.18
CA HIS A 143 28.43 3.21 -12.36
C HIS A 143 29.39 2.07 -12.00
N ASN A 144 28.86 0.89 -11.63
CA ASN A 144 29.66 -0.31 -11.38
C ASN A 144 30.41 -0.77 -12.65
N THR A 145 29.79 -0.66 -13.83
CA THR A 145 30.44 -1.00 -15.10
C THR A 145 31.62 -0.06 -15.37
N TRP A 146 31.40 1.25 -15.30
CA TRP A 146 32.44 2.26 -15.49
C TRP A 146 33.60 2.13 -14.49
N LEU A 147 33.29 1.86 -13.21
CA LEU A 147 34.31 1.67 -12.18
C LEU A 147 35.19 0.45 -12.46
N ASN A 148 34.60 -0.65 -12.95
CA ASN A 148 35.36 -1.84 -13.36
C ASN A 148 36.24 -1.58 -14.59
N GLU A 149 35.75 -0.82 -15.57
CA GLU A 149 36.52 -0.41 -16.75
C GLU A 149 37.73 0.47 -16.35
N GLU A 150 37.51 1.49 -15.53
CA GLU A 150 38.56 2.40 -15.02
C GLU A 150 39.59 1.66 -14.16
N LEU A 151 39.16 0.76 -13.27
CA LEU A 151 40.07 -0.07 -12.47
C LEU A 151 40.89 -1.02 -13.36
N THR A 152 40.29 -1.62 -14.39
CA THR A 152 40.99 -2.47 -15.36
C THR A 152 42.05 -1.68 -16.12
N ALA A 153 41.69 -0.51 -16.66
CA ALA A 153 42.62 0.37 -17.36
C ALA A 153 43.80 0.83 -16.49
N LYS A 154 43.58 1.10 -15.18
CA LYS A 154 44.67 1.38 -14.23
C LYS A 154 45.55 0.17 -13.96
N VAL A 155 44.97 -1.03 -13.81
CA VAL A 155 45.72 -2.28 -13.63
C VAL A 155 46.60 -2.57 -14.84
N ASP A 156 46.05 -2.47 -16.05
CA ASP A 156 46.83 -2.65 -17.29
C ASP A 156 47.95 -1.60 -17.41
N SER A 157 47.68 -0.34 -17.09
CA SER A 157 48.70 0.73 -17.08
C SER A 157 49.86 0.41 -16.12
N LEU A 158 49.55 -0.10 -14.91
CA LEU A 158 50.56 -0.54 -13.93
C LEU A 158 51.32 -1.80 -14.39
N ILE A 159 50.66 -2.71 -15.13
CA ILE A 159 51.31 -3.89 -15.72
C ILE A 159 52.31 -3.46 -16.81
N GLN A 160 51.93 -2.53 -17.71
CA GLN A 160 52.86 -2.03 -18.72
C GLN A 160 54.03 -1.26 -18.10
N LEU A 161 53.78 -0.42 -17.09
CA LEU A 161 54.84 0.29 -16.36
C LEU A 161 55.83 -0.69 -15.69
N ARG A 162 55.32 -1.79 -15.09
CA ARG A 162 56.16 -2.84 -14.49
C ARG A 162 57.02 -3.57 -15.53
N LYS A 163 56.51 -3.82 -16.74
CA LYS A 163 57.30 -4.42 -17.83
C LYS A 163 58.44 -3.49 -18.25
N ALA A 164 58.13 -2.22 -18.54
CA ALA A 164 59.13 -1.22 -18.93
C ALA A 164 60.21 -1.02 -17.84
N HIS A 165 59.84 -1.10 -16.56
CA HIS A 165 60.79 -1.10 -15.45
C HIS A 165 61.71 -2.33 -15.48
N GLY A 166 61.15 -3.55 -15.62
CA GLY A 166 61.94 -4.78 -15.71
C GLY A 166 62.86 -4.86 -16.93
N GLU A 167 62.43 -4.31 -18.07
CA GLU A 167 63.25 -4.16 -19.28
C GLU A 167 64.44 -3.21 -19.04
N LEU A 168 64.21 -2.07 -18.37
CA LEU A 168 65.25 -1.13 -17.98
C LEU A 168 66.21 -1.71 -16.91
N GLU A 169 65.69 -2.45 -15.92
CA GLU A 169 66.50 -3.16 -14.92
C GLU A 169 67.40 -4.21 -15.58
N ALA A 170 66.90 -4.95 -16.58
CA ALA A 170 67.69 -5.93 -17.33
C ALA A 170 68.80 -5.27 -18.17
N ASP A 171 68.47 -4.20 -18.92
CA ASP A 171 69.43 -3.39 -19.69
C ASP A 171 70.52 -2.78 -18.79
N MET A 172 70.15 -2.18 -17.66
CA MET A 172 71.09 -1.62 -16.70
C MET A 172 71.94 -2.70 -16.02
N THR A 173 71.38 -3.87 -15.72
CA THR A 173 72.14 -5.02 -15.19
C THR A 173 73.16 -5.53 -16.21
N SER A 174 72.79 -5.61 -17.49
CA SER A 174 73.71 -5.98 -18.58
C SER A 174 74.85 -4.96 -18.72
N LYS A 175 74.53 -3.66 -18.70
CA LYS A 175 75.53 -2.58 -18.76
C LYS A 175 76.49 -2.59 -17.56
N LEU A 176 75.98 -2.88 -16.36
CA LEU A 176 76.81 -3.03 -15.16
C LEU A 176 77.76 -4.23 -15.29
N ALA A 177 77.28 -5.39 -15.76
CA ALA A 177 78.12 -6.56 -15.99
C ALA A 177 79.21 -6.31 -17.05
N ASP A 178 78.89 -5.63 -18.15
CA ASP A 178 79.87 -5.22 -19.17
C ASP A 178 80.94 -4.27 -18.62
N VAL A 179 80.56 -3.31 -17.78
CA VAL A 179 81.50 -2.39 -17.11
C VAL A 179 82.36 -3.13 -16.09
N GLU A 180 81.79 -4.06 -15.32
CA GLU A 180 82.54 -4.88 -14.36
C GLU A 180 83.57 -5.78 -15.07
N ASN A 181 83.20 -6.35 -16.23
CA ASN A 181 84.09 -7.16 -17.05
C ASN A 181 85.23 -6.32 -17.66
N LYS A 182 84.93 -5.14 -18.22
CA LYS A 182 85.96 -4.20 -18.70
C LYS A 182 86.89 -3.71 -17.59
N PHE A 183 86.37 -3.55 -16.37
CA PHE A 183 87.17 -3.21 -15.20
C PHE A 183 88.11 -4.36 -14.78
N LYS A 184 87.61 -5.61 -14.75
CA LYS A 184 88.42 -6.83 -14.50
C LYS A 184 89.55 -6.96 -15.53
N GLU A 185 89.24 -6.79 -16.81
CA GLU A 185 90.22 -6.80 -17.91
C GLU A 185 91.27 -5.69 -17.72
N SER A 186 90.83 -4.44 -17.53
CA SER A 186 91.72 -3.29 -17.31
C SER A 186 92.63 -3.47 -16.08
N SER A 187 92.11 -4.03 -15.00
CA SER A 187 92.86 -4.37 -13.79
C SER A 187 93.92 -5.45 -14.05
N SER A 188 93.57 -6.49 -14.83
CA SER A 188 94.52 -7.54 -15.22
C SER A 188 95.63 -7.01 -16.14
N SER A 189 95.31 -6.12 -17.08
CA SER A 189 96.27 -5.44 -17.96
C SER A 189 97.19 -4.51 -17.17
N LEU A 190 96.64 -3.70 -16.25
CA LEU A 190 97.42 -2.86 -15.34
C LEU A 190 98.36 -3.68 -14.45
N LYS A 191 97.95 -4.87 -14.01
CA LYS A 191 98.83 -5.80 -13.28
C LYS A 191 99.99 -6.29 -14.17
N LEU A 192 99.70 -6.76 -15.39
CA LEU A 192 100.72 -7.19 -16.34
C LEU A 192 101.73 -6.07 -16.66
N HIS A 193 101.24 -4.84 -16.86
CA HIS A 193 102.10 -3.67 -17.06
C HIS A 193 102.98 -3.36 -15.82
N LYS A 194 102.44 -3.44 -14.60
CA LYS A 194 103.23 -3.27 -13.37
C LYS A 194 104.31 -4.34 -13.20
N ASP A 195 103.99 -5.59 -13.49
CA ASP A 195 104.95 -6.69 -13.41
C ASP A 195 106.02 -6.58 -14.51
N ARG A 196 105.68 -6.10 -15.71
CA ARG A 196 106.64 -5.77 -16.78
C ARG A 196 107.49 -4.53 -16.48
N VAL A 197 106.96 -3.53 -15.79
CA VAL A 197 107.77 -2.39 -15.31
C VAL A 197 108.81 -2.87 -14.31
N ARG A 198 108.43 -3.73 -13.34
CA ARG A 198 109.40 -4.33 -12.41
C ARG A 198 110.49 -5.13 -13.12
N GLU A 199 110.15 -5.93 -14.12
CA GLU A 199 111.11 -6.65 -14.96
C GLU A 199 112.09 -5.70 -15.70
N LEU A 200 111.63 -4.51 -16.10
CA LEU A 200 112.46 -3.49 -16.73
C LEU A 200 113.31 -2.70 -15.73
N GLU A 201 112.80 -2.44 -14.52
CA GLU A 201 113.54 -1.84 -13.39
C GLU A 201 114.68 -2.77 -12.93
N GLU A 202 114.41 -4.08 -12.79
CA GLU A 202 115.41 -5.10 -12.46
C GLU A 202 116.50 -5.21 -13.53
N LYS A 203 116.13 -5.08 -14.82
CA LYS A 203 117.08 -5.05 -15.94
C LYS A 203 117.89 -3.76 -16.00
N LEU A 204 117.26 -2.60 -15.79
CA LEU A 204 117.93 -1.31 -15.71
C LEU A 204 118.98 -1.35 -14.62
N ALA A 205 118.60 -1.77 -13.40
CA ALA A 205 119.51 -1.95 -12.28
C ALA A 205 120.62 -2.99 -12.53
N SER A 206 120.45 -3.93 -13.48
CA SER A 206 121.55 -4.79 -13.94
C SER A 206 122.48 -4.09 -14.90
N THR A 207 121.94 -3.42 -15.93
CA THR A 207 122.75 -2.62 -16.85
C THR A 207 123.47 -1.47 -16.16
N GLU A 208 122.93 -0.91 -15.07
CA GLU A 208 123.59 0.07 -14.21
C GLU A 208 124.72 -0.55 -13.39
N ARG A 209 124.52 -1.75 -12.81
CA ARG A 209 125.60 -2.52 -12.14
C ARG A 209 126.71 -2.91 -13.11
N GLU A 210 126.37 -3.27 -14.35
CA GLU A 210 127.31 -3.61 -15.42
C GLU A 210 128.03 -2.36 -15.96
N LEU A 211 127.34 -1.22 -16.08
CA LEU A 211 127.95 0.08 -16.41
C LEU A 211 128.85 0.60 -15.29
N LEU A 212 128.48 0.41 -14.02
CA LEU A 212 129.35 0.71 -12.89
C LEU A 212 130.57 -0.22 -12.89
N SER A 213 130.40 -1.54 -13.05
CA SER A 213 131.53 -2.47 -13.11
C SER A 213 132.47 -2.24 -14.30
N THR A 214 131.95 -1.80 -15.46
CA THR A 214 132.78 -1.44 -16.62
C THR A 214 133.40 -0.05 -16.50
N LYS A 215 132.71 0.91 -15.86
CA LYS A 215 133.29 2.19 -15.45
C LYS A 215 134.41 2.00 -14.44
N ASP A 216 134.23 1.17 -13.42
CA ASP A 216 135.23 0.90 -12.38
C ASP A 216 136.43 0.14 -12.95
N ALA A 217 136.21 -0.72 -13.96
CA ALA A 217 137.29 -1.31 -14.76
C ALA A 217 137.99 -0.25 -15.65
N ALA A 218 137.25 0.69 -16.22
CA ALA A 218 137.82 1.78 -17.01
C ALA A 218 138.62 2.76 -16.15
N THR A 219 138.12 3.16 -14.97
CA THR A 219 138.88 3.96 -14.01
C THR A 219 140.06 3.18 -13.45
N ALA A 220 139.99 1.86 -13.26
CA ALA A 220 141.17 1.05 -12.92
C ALA A 220 142.22 1.01 -14.06
N THR A 221 141.83 1.25 -15.32
CA THR A 221 142.79 1.49 -16.42
C THR A 221 143.26 2.94 -16.50
N GLU A 222 142.39 3.91 -16.22
CA GLU A 222 142.73 5.34 -16.19
C GLU A 222 143.62 5.68 -14.99
N GLU A 223 143.46 5.01 -13.85
CA GLU A 223 144.35 5.03 -12.69
C GLU A 223 145.69 4.35 -12.98
N ARG A 224 145.74 3.31 -13.82
CA ARG A 224 147.02 2.76 -14.33
C ARG A 224 147.75 3.79 -15.18
N PHE A 225 147.09 4.42 -16.15
CA PHE A 225 147.70 5.47 -16.97
C PHE A 225 148.04 6.73 -16.13
N SER A 226 147.21 7.07 -15.14
CA SER A 226 147.48 8.17 -14.21
C SER A 226 148.64 7.86 -13.27
N ALA A 227 148.85 6.59 -12.88
CA ALA A 227 150.02 6.15 -12.13
C ALA A 227 151.30 6.24 -12.98
N GLU A 228 151.26 5.84 -14.26
CA GLU A 228 152.38 6.04 -15.20
C GLU A 228 152.72 7.54 -15.38
N ILE A 229 151.70 8.41 -15.46
CA ILE A 229 151.89 9.87 -15.52
C ILE A 229 152.43 10.43 -14.20
N ALA A 230 151.90 9.99 -13.06
CA ALA A 230 152.31 10.43 -11.72
C ALA A 230 153.78 10.11 -11.41
N THR A 231 154.33 9.02 -11.97
CA THR A 231 155.77 8.73 -11.87
C THR A 231 156.69 9.70 -12.62
N LYS A 232 156.18 10.72 -13.31
CA LYS A 232 156.99 11.53 -14.25
C LYS A 232 157.07 13.05 -14.01
N HIS A 233 156.43 13.62 -12.99
CA HIS A 233 156.58 15.07 -12.72
C HIS A 233 156.50 15.49 -11.24
N SER A 234 157.57 15.21 -10.49
CA SER A 234 157.93 15.99 -9.30
C SER A 234 158.86 17.15 -9.70
N LEU A 235 158.76 18.30 -8.99
CA LEU A 235 159.32 19.64 -9.29
C LEU A 235 158.32 20.57 -10.04
N GLN A 236 158.07 21.82 -9.62
CA GLN A 236 158.55 22.55 -8.42
C GLN A 236 157.75 23.85 -8.17
N LEU A 237 157.22 24.04 -6.94
CA LEU A 237 156.65 25.30 -6.35
C LEU A 237 155.46 25.96 -7.11
N GLY A 238 154.45 26.60 -6.50
CA GLY A 238 154.10 26.76 -5.08
C GLY A 238 154.03 28.23 -4.63
N PHE A 239 152.85 28.88 -4.66
CA PHE A 239 152.54 30.09 -3.87
C PHE A 239 151.02 30.34 -3.69
N SER A 240 150.66 31.08 -2.63
CA SER A 240 149.34 31.32 -2.03
C SER A 240 148.51 32.48 -2.65
N PHE A 241 147.16 32.39 -2.64
CA PHE A 241 146.26 33.40 -1.99
C PHE A 241 144.79 32.94 -1.78
N ASN A 242 144.00 33.72 -1.00
CA ASN A 242 142.58 33.49 -0.62
C ASN A 242 141.57 34.40 -1.37
N PHE A 243 140.30 33.95 -1.55
CA PHE A 243 139.10 34.80 -1.32
C PHE A 243 137.74 34.03 -1.26
N VAL A 244 136.84 34.45 -0.34
CA VAL A 244 135.34 34.61 -0.40
C VAL A 244 134.53 33.77 -1.43
N THR A 245 133.54 32.92 -1.09
CA THR A 245 132.21 33.07 -0.40
C THR A 245 131.12 33.84 -1.18
N VAL A 246 129.83 33.70 -0.77
CA VAL A 246 128.56 34.29 -1.31
C VAL A 246 127.83 33.39 -2.33
N VAL A 247 126.49 33.20 -2.35
CA VAL A 247 125.33 33.28 -1.38
C VAL A 247 124.07 32.77 -2.17
N ASP A 248 122.84 32.47 -1.71
CA ASP A 248 122.03 32.36 -0.46
C ASP A 248 121.22 31.03 -0.59
N ALA A 249 120.52 30.39 0.36
CA ALA A 249 119.86 30.70 1.64
C ALA A 249 118.35 31.06 1.57
N PHE A 250 117.62 30.69 2.64
CA PHE A 250 116.15 30.79 2.86
C PHE A 250 115.27 29.93 1.91
N ASP A 251 114.17 29.30 2.32
CA ASP A 251 113.63 28.89 3.64
C ASP A 251 112.55 27.78 3.38
N VAL A 252 111.80 27.12 4.29
CA VAL A 252 111.50 27.26 5.74
C VAL A 252 111.39 25.86 6.37
N THR A 253 111.73 25.70 7.65
CA THR A 253 111.18 24.61 8.49
C THR A 253 110.80 25.11 9.88
N TYR A 254 109.58 24.82 10.36
CA TYR A 254 109.30 24.89 11.80
C TYR A 254 108.19 23.95 12.31
N SER A 255 108.51 23.28 13.42
CA SER A 255 107.70 22.51 14.38
C SER A 255 106.39 21.83 13.94
N ALA A 256 106.34 20.51 14.12
CA ALA A 256 105.13 19.87 14.64
C ALA A 256 105.07 20.00 16.17
N THR A 257 103.87 20.13 16.76
CA THR A 257 103.49 19.39 17.99
C THR A 257 101.99 19.47 18.29
N TYR A 258 101.35 18.29 18.22
CA TYR A 258 100.13 17.82 18.92
C TYR A 258 98.72 18.43 18.66
N PRO A 259 97.64 17.63 18.83
CA PRO A 259 96.36 17.90 18.16
C PRO A 259 95.11 17.77 19.06
N GLU A 260 94.38 18.86 19.31
CA GLU A 260 93.02 18.77 19.85
C GLU A 260 92.16 19.99 19.47
N VAL A 261 90.86 19.96 19.81
CA VAL A 261 89.90 21.07 19.61
C VAL A 261 89.66 21.54 18.15
N ARG A 262 89.82 20.67 17.14
CA ARG A 262 89.26 20.90 15.78
C ARG A 262 87.91 20.22 15.50
N LEU A 263 87.26 19.64 16.52
CA LEU A 263 86.00 18.88 16.38
C LEU A 263 84.76 19.54 17.02
N LEU A 264 84.89 20.72 17.63
CA LEU A 264 83.78 21.42 18.32
C LEU A 264 83.22 22.65 17.59
N LYS A 265 83.93 23.24 16.61
CA LYS A 265 83.38 24.36 15.81
C LYS A 265 82.37 23.91 14.75
N ASP A 266 82.63 22.79 14.08
CA ASP A 266 81.75 22.27 13.01
C ASP A 266 80.43 21.71 13.54
N ILE A 267 80.42 21.21 14.79
CA ILE A 267 79.19 20.76 15.46
C ILE A 267 78.29 21.96 15.80
N TRP A 268 78.86 23.08 16.25
CA TRP A 268 78.10 24.27 16.63
C TRP A 268 77.40 24.95 15.44
N LEU A 269 78.08 25.07 14.29
CA LEU A 269 77.43 25.58 13.06
C LEU A 269 76.35 24.62 12.53
N ARG A 270 76.56 23.30 12.58
CA ARG A 270 75.55 22.32 12.12
C ARG A 270 74.28 22.35 12.96
N PHE A 271 74.37 22.59 14.26
CA PHE A 271 73.18 22.66 15.13
C PHE A 271 72.30 23.89 14.88
N HIS A 272 72.89 25.01 14.43
CA HIS A 272 72.12 26.24 14.15
C HIS A 272 71.36 26.17 12.81
N VAL A 273 71.94 25.52 11.79
CA VAL A 273 71.29 25.34 10.48
C VAL A 273 70.05 24.43 10.58
N ILE A 274 70.09 23.37 11.39
CA ILE A 274 68.99 22.40 11.50
C ILE A 274 67.72 23.02 12.09
N ASN A 275 67.83 23.91 13.08
CA ASN A 275 66.67 24.63 13.63
C ASN A 275 66.05 25.64 12.65
N TYR A 276 66.85 26.24 11.76
CA TYR A 276 66.33 27.20 10.78
C TYR A 276 65.55 26.51 9.64
N VAL A 277 66.01 25.34 9.19
CA VAL A 277 65.35 24.56 8.12
C VAL A 277 63.97 24.04 8.57
N PHE A 278 63.77 23.73 9.85
CA PHE A 278 62.48 23.26 10.36
C PHE A 278 61.42 24.37 10.54
N SER A 279 61.83 25.64 10.64
CA SER A 279 60.92 26.78 10.86
C SER A 279 60.51 27.52 9.57
N SER A 280 61.03 27.12 8.41
CA SER A 280 60.89 27.88 7.15
C SER A 280 60.63 26.99 5.91
N ASN A 281 60.13 25.77 6.10
CA ASN A 281 59.77 24.88 4.99
C ASN A 281 58.32 25.14 4.52
N PRO A 282 58.09 25.76 3.35
CA PRO A 282 56.75 26.17 2.93
C PRO A 282 55.80 24.99 2.65
N LEU A 283 56.34 23.79 2.39
CA LEU A 283 55.53 22.59 2.23
C LEU A 283 54.89 22.13 3.55
N VAL A 284 55.54 22.41 4.69
CA VAL A 284 55.00 22.07 6.02
C VAL A 284 53.87 23.03 6.39
N SER A 285 54.03 24.34 6.13
CA SER A 285 52.92 25.30 6.26
C SER A 285 51.75 24.86 5.39
N LYS A 286 51.98 24.66 4.09
CA LYS A 286 50.91 24.33 3.15
C LYS A 286 50.18 23.02 3.46
N LEU A 287 50.86 22.06 4.09
CA LEU A 287 50.21 20.83 4.59
C LEU A 287 49.33 21.10 5.82
N VAL A 288 49.77 21.96 6.74
CA VAL A 288 48.96 22.42 7.89
C VAL A 288 47.76 23.24 7.41
N ASP A 289 47.96 24.13 6.43
CA ASP A 289 46.91 24.94 5.82
C ASP A 289 45.84 24.06 5.15
N LEU A 290 46.24 23.09 4.32
CA LEU A 290 45.33 22.12 3.70
C LEU A 290 44.61 21.22 4.72
N TYR A 291 45.28 20.82 5.81
CA TYR A 291 44.65 20.05 6.88
C TYR A 291 43.62 20.90 7.65
N LYS A 292 43.90 22.19 7.84
CA LYS A 292 42.98 23.14 8.47
C LYS A 292 41.76 23.44 7.59
N GLU A 293 41.96 23.69 6.29
CA GLU A 293 40.89 23.84 5.30
C GLU A 293 39.99 22.59 5.27
N SER A 294 40.58 21.39 5.17
CA SER A 294 39.81 20.14 5.20
C SER A 294 39.07 19.94 6.53
N SER A 295 39.69 20.27 7.67
CA SER A 295 39.03 20.20 8.98
C SER A 295 37.86 21.19 9.10
N GLU A 296 37.93 22.37 8.46
CA GLU A 296 36.85 23.35 8.42
C GLU A 296 35.72 22.90 7.48
N GLU A 297 36.03 22.29 6.33
CA GLU A 297 35.04 21.65 5.45
C GLU A 297 34.31 20.48 6.15
N TRP A 298 35.04 19.59 6.82
CA TRP A 298 34.44 18.50 7.59
C TRP A 298 33.59 19.01 8.76
N SER A 299 34.02 20.07 9.44
CA SER A 299 33.23 20.72 10.50
C SER A 299 31.92 21.32 9.95
N LYS A 300 31.97 22.00 8.79
CA LYS A 300 30.79 22.55 8.11
C LYS A 300 29.83 21.44 7.66
N LYS A 301 30.38 20.36 7.10
CA LYS A 301 29.58 19.20 6.69
C LYS A 301 28.94 18.46 7.86
N ALA A 302 29.60 18.43 9.02
CA ALA A 302 29.02 17.89 10.25
C ALA A 302 27.82 18.72 10.74
N THR A 303 27.89 20.06 10.72
CA THR A 303 26.76 20.91 11.13
C THR A 303 25.60 20.89 10.12
N GLU A 304 25.89 20.75 8.81
CA GLU A 304 24.87 20.50 7.79
C GLU A 304 24.14 19.16 8.02
N LEU A 305 24.87 18.08 8.34
CA LEU A 305 24.28 16.79 8.67
C LEU A 305 23.49 16.82 9.98
N GLU A 306 23.94 17.54 11.01
CA GLU A 306 23.18 17.74 12.26
C GLU A 306 21.86 18.48 12.01
N GLY A 307 21.85 19.43 11.07
CA GLY A 307 20.63 20.10 10.60
C GLY A 307 19.66 19.14 9.89
N VAL A 308 20.17 18.26 9.02
CA VAL A 308 19.36 17.22 8.35
C VAL A 308 18.79 16.22 9.37
N ILE A 309 19.57 15.79 10.36
CA ILE A 309 19.11 14.89 11.43
C ILE A 309 17.94 15.53 12.19
N LYS A 310 18.07 16.79 12.65
CA LYS A 310 16.98 17.49 13.35
C LYS A 310 15.74 17.70 12.50
N ALA A 311 15.89 17.89 11.19
CA ALA A 311 14.75 17.96 10.27
C ALA A 311 14.03 16.61 10.13
N LEU A 312 14.79 15.49 10.06
CA LEU A 312 14.24 14.14 10.02
C LEU A 312 13.56 13.74 11.35
N GLU A 313 14.17 14.09 12.50
CA GLU A 313 13.57 13.91 13.82
C GLU A 313 12.26 14.69 13.96
N THR A 314 12.23 15.95 13.52
CA THR A 314 11.02 16.78 13.53
C THR A 314 9.92 16.18 12.65
N HIS A 315 10.26 15.72 11.44
CA HIS A 315 9.32 15.07 10.53
C HIS A 315 8.82 13.72 11.08
N LEU A 316 9.67 12.93 11.74
CA LEU A 316 9.28 11.68 12.39
C LEU A 316 8.28 11.93 13.51
N ASN A 317 8.56 12.90 14.40
CA ASN A 317 7.66 13.29 15.49
C ASN A 317 6.30 13.80 14.97
N GLN A 318 6.28 14.58 13.89
CA GLN A 318 5.03 15.02 13.26
C GLN A 318 4.22 13.82 12.73
N VAL A 319 4.87 12.92 11.98
CA VAL A 319 4.22 11.73 11.42
C VAL A 319 3.70 10.80 12.52
N GLU A 320 4.43 10.63 13.62
CA GLU A 320 3.97 9.84 14.78
C GLU A 320 2.71 10.48 15.41
N SER A 321 2.69 11.80 15.58
CA SER A 321 1.51 12.52 16.07
C SER A 321 0.31 12.37 15.12
N ASP A 322 0.52 12.56 13.81
CA ASP A 322 -0.53 12.44 12.78
C ASP A 322 -1.13 11.02 12.75
N TYR A 323 -0.31 9.98 12.92
CA TYR A 323 -0.81 8.60 13.03
C TYR A 323 -1.57 8.35 14.32
N LYS A 324 -1.10 8.90 15.45
CA LYS A 324 -1.76 8.77 16.75
C LYS A 324 -3.14 9.43 16.77
N ASP A 325 -3.25 10.66 16.27
CA ASP A 325 -4.52 11.41 16.19
C ASP A 325 -5.51 10.72 15.25
N ARG A 326 -5.03 10.15 14.13
CA ARG A 326 -5.85 9.32 13.23
C ARG A 326 -6.33 8.03 13.91
N LEU A 327 -5.49 7.38 14.71
CA LEU A 327 -5.84 6.16 15.44
C LEU A 327 -6.91 6.43 16.52
N GLU A 328 -6.74 7.50 17.30
CA GLU A 328 -7.72 7.89 18.33
C GLU A 328 -9.08 8.26 17.72
N LYS A 329 -9.08 8.92 16.56
CA LYS A 329 -10.29 9.22 15.79
C LYS A 329 -10.97 7.96 15.25
N GLU A 330 -10.21 7.02 14.70
CA GLU A 330 -10.72 5.72 14.20
C GLU A 330 -11.28 4.86 15.34
N GLU A 331 -10.59 4.79 16.49
CA GLU A 331 -11.10 4.13 17.69
C GLU A 331 -12.42 4.75 18.18
N SER A 332 -12.51 6.09 18.17
CA SER A 332 -13.71 6.81 18.58
C SER A 332 -14.88 6.53 17.66
N ALA A 333 -14.64 6.50 16.33
CA ALA A 333 -15.65 6.12 15.35
C ALA A 333 -16.12 4.66 15.54
N ARG A 334 -15.18 3.72 15.76
CA ARG A 334 -15.51 2.31 16.01
C ARG A 334 -16.36 2.12 17.27
N LYS A 335 -16.03 2.81 18.37
CA LYS A 335 -16.80 2.77 19.63
C LYS A 335 -18.23 3.31 19.44
N GLU A 336 -18.47 4.23 18.50
CA GLU A 336 -19.81 4.72 18.19
C GLU A 336 -20.60 3.78 17.25
N VAL A 337 -19.93 3.16 16.28
CA VAL A 337 -20.52 2.08 15.47
C VAL A 337 -20.89 0.87 16.34
N GLU A 338 -20.03 0.48 17.28
CA GLU A 338 -20.31 -0.60 18.24
C GLU A 338 -21.53 -0.29 19.12
N LYS A 339 -21.64 0.94 19.65
CA LYS A 339 -22.83 1.40 20.39
C LYS A 339 -24.09 1.33 19.51
N SER A 340 -24.06 1.87 18.29
CA SER A 340 -25.25 1.91 17.43
C SER A 340 -25.69 0.51 16.98
N LEU A 341 -24.75 -0.40 16.70
CA LEU A 341 -25.02 -1.82 16.49
C LEU A 341 -25.65 -2.47 17.73
N ALA A 342 -25.15 -2.21 18.94
CA ALA A 342 -25.72 -2.73 20.18
C ALA A 342 -27.17 -2.23 20.41
N HIS A 343 -27.45 -0.96 20.15
CA HIS A 343 -28.82 -0.41 20.21
C HIS A 343 -29.74 -1.05 19.16
N SER A 344 -29.25 -1.23 17.92
CA SER A 344 -30.01 -1.88 16.85
C SER A 344 -30.33 -3.34 17.18
N LEU A 345 -29.34 -4.11 17.63
CA LEU A 345 -29.51 -5.50 18.04
C LEU A 345 -30.50 -5.65 19.19
N ASN A 346 -30.45 -4.76 20.18
CA ASN A 346 -31.39 -4.74 21.30
C ASN A 346 -32.83 -4.44 20.82
N ALA A 347 -33.00 -3.52 19.87
CA ALA A 347 -34.31 -3.24 19.27
C ALA A 347 -34.86 -4.44 18.47
N TYR A 348 -34.00 -5.17 17.74
CA TYR A 348 -34.39 -6.41 17.06
C TYR A 348 -34.76 -7.53 18.05
N LEU A 349 -34.01 -7.69 19.15
CA LEU A 349 -34.35 -8.65 20.21
C LEU A 349 -35.72 -8.34 20.83
N LEU A 350 -35.98 -7.08 21.17
CA LEU A 350 -37.27 -6.63 21.70
C LEU A 350 -38.42 -6.86 20.70
N MET A 351 -38.17 -6.69 19.40
CA MET A 351 -39.14 -7.00 18.34
C MET A 351 -39.42 -8.51 18.28
N CYS A 352 -38.40 -9.37 18.37
CA CYS A 352 -38.54 -10.82 18.41
C CYS A 352 -39.31 -11.29 19.65
N GLU A 353 -39.04 -10.71 20.83
CA GLU A 353 -39.81 -10.99 22.05
C GLU A 353 -41.29 -10.60 21.90
N CYS A 354 -41.59 -9.43 21.31
CA CYS A 354 -42.94 -9.02 20.99
C CYS A 354 -43.64 -10.00 20.03
N ILE A 355 -42.98 -10.41 18.94
CA ILE A 355 -43.53 -11.37 17.97
C ILE A 355 -43.81 -12.72 18.66
N PHE A 356 -42.89 -13.21 19.49
CA PHE A 356 -43.07 -14.44 20.25
C PHE A 356 -44.24 -14.35 21.23
N CYS A 357 -44.36 -13.24 21.97
CA CYS A 357 -45.48 -13.00 22.89
C CYS A 357 -46.83 -12.93 22.16
N ILE A 358 -46.88 -12.31 20.98
CA ILE A 358 -48.08 -12.28 20.12
C ILE A 358 -48.43 -13.69 19.67
N GLY A 359 -47.47 -14.46 19.15
CA GLY A 359 -47.67 -15.84 18.70
C GLY A 359 -48.20 -16.76 19.81
N VAL A 360 -47.60 -16.71 21.01
CA VAL A 360 -48.06 -17.46 22.19
C VAL A 360 -49.48 -17.05 22.59
N CYS A 361 -49.81 -15.75 22.56
CA CYS A 361 -51.16 -15.28 22.83
C CYS A 361 -52.17 -15.76 21.76
N TRP A 362 -51.77 -15.79 20.49
CA TRP A 362 -52.58 -16.28 19.37
C TRP A 362 -52.90 -17.77 19.53
N SER A 363 -51.88 -18.62 19.70
CA SER A 363 -52.05 -20.07 19.91
C SER A 363 -52.88 -20.38 21.16
N LYS A 364 -52.74 -19.57 22.23
CA LYS A 364 -53.54 -19.70 23.46
C LYS A 364 -55.00 -19.28 23.25
N ARG A 365 -55.27 -18.35 22.33
CA ARG A 365 -56.63 -17.96 21.90
C ARG A 365 -57.27 -19.04 21.03
N GLU A 366 -56.54 -19.58 20.04
CA GLU A 366 -57.00 -20.70 19.21
C GLU A 366 -57.29 -21.95 20.06
N ALA A 367 -56.42 -22.29 21.01
CA ALA A 367 -56.63 -23.40 21.95
C ALA A 367 -57.82 -23.19 22.90
N SER A 368 -58.25 -21.94 23.11
CA SER A 368 -59.50 -21.61 23.80
C SER A 368 -60.71 -21.77 22.88
N ASP A 369 -60.63 -21.29 21.64
CA ASP A 369 -61.73 -21.38 20.66
C ASP A 369 -62.01 -22.83 20.26
N TYR A 370 -60.97 -23.65 20.06
CA TYR A 370 -61.10 -25.10 19.88
C TYR A 370 -61.75 -25.80 21.08
N ARG A 371 -61.45 -25.34 22.31
CA ARG A 371 -62.06 -25.87 23.54
C ARG A 371 -63.55 -25.50 23.64
N CYS A 372 -63.90 -24.29 23.21
CA CYS A 372 -65.28 -23.83 23.11
C CYS A 372 -66.08 -24.64 22.06
N ARG A 373 -65.53 -24.78 20.84
CA ARG A 373 -66.13 -25.59 19.76
C ARG A 373 -66.30 -27.06 20.17
N THR A 374 -65.31 -27.67 20.82
CA THR A 374 -65.40 -29.07 21.28
C THR A 374 -66.35 -29.27 22.47
N GLY A 375 -66.58 -28.24 23.29
CA GLY A 375 -67.68 -28.19 24.26
C GLY A 375 -69.04 -28.29 23.58
N ASN A 376 -69.34 -27.36 22.67
CA ASN A 376 -70.60 -27.32 21.92
C ASN A 376 -70.86 -28.60 21.10
N ILE A 377 -69.82 -29.26 20.60
CA ILE A 377 -69.93 -30.56 19.90
C ILE A 377 -70.29 -31.71 20.87
N LYS A 378 -69.85 -31.67 22.13
CA LYS A 378 -70.27 -32.67 23.15
C LYS A 378 -71.74 -32.51 23.55
N GLU A 379 -72.28 -31.30 23.58
CA GLU A 379 -73.71 -31.08 23.82
C GLU A 379 -74.56 -31.48 22.61
N ARG A 380 -74.17 -31.09 21.38
CA ARG A 380 -74.87 -31.57 20.17
C ARG A 380 -74.87 -33.10 20.04
N LYS A 381 -73.80 -33.79 20.44
CA LYS A 381 -73.76 -35.27 20.45
C LYS A 381 -74.65 -35.95 21.51
N ARG A 382 -75.31 -35.22 22.41
CA ARG A 382 -76.43 -35.74 23.22
C ARG A 382 -77.80 -35.57 22.56
N ALA A 383 -77.94 -34.72 21.54
CA ALA A 383 -79.21 -34.42 20.89
C ALA A 383 -79.50 -35.29 19.65
N THR A 384 -78.49 -35.92 19.05
CA THR A 384 -78.66 -36.75 17.84
C THR A 384 -77.89 -38.08 17.93
N THR A 385 -78.60 -39.13 18.35
CA THR A 385 -78.11 -40.53 18.32
C THR A 385 -79.09 -41.43 17.56
N SER A 386 -79.23 -41.19 16.25
CA SER A 386 -80.13 -41.98 15.40
C SER A 386 -79.62 -42.15 13.96
N SER A 387 -79.08 -43.34 13.70
CA SER A 387 -78.93 -44.02 12.39
C SER A 387 -77.85 -43.55 11.39
N LEU A 388 -77.39 -44.54 10.61
CA LEU A 388 -76.67 -44.47 9.32
C LEU A 388 -75.26 -43.84 9.29
N SER A 389 -74.32 -44.25 8.43
CA SER A 389 -73.79 -45.59 8.05
C SER A 389 -72.82 -45.41 6.88
N SER A 390 -71.61 -46.00 6.92
CA SER A 390 -70.63 -46.10 5.79
C SER A 390 -70.14 -44.75 5.19
N PHE A 391 -68.86 -44.55 4.89
CA PHE A 391 -68.17 -45.21 3.77
C PHE A 391 -66.62 -45.20 3.91
N THR A 392 -65.97 -46.11 3.18
CA THR A 392 -64.54 -46.17 2.77
C THR A 392 -63.42 -45.58 3.62
N THR A 393 -62.53 -46.48 4.05
CA THR A 393 -61.10 -46.22 4.29
C THR A 393 -60.40 -45.67 3.02
N ALA A 394 -59.52 -44.68 3.18
CA ALA A 394 -58.54 -44.29 2.16
C ALA A 394 -57.17 -44.10 2.83
N THR A 395 -56.23 -45.01 2.56
CA THR A 395 -54.88 -44.99 3.14
C THR A 395 -54.00 -44.00 2.40
N TRP A 396 -53.39 -43.06 3.12
CA TRP A 396 -52.27 -42.26 2.63
C TRP A 396 -51.04 -42.43 3.52
N VAL A 397 -49.87 -42.39 2.90
CA VAL A 397 -48.60 -42.89 3.46
C VAL A 397 -47.62 -41.75 3.67
N ASN A 398 -46.98 -41.75 4.85
CA ASN A 398 -45.75 -41.09 5.30
C ASN A 398 -45.39 -39.67 4.80
N PRO A 399 -45.00 -38.74 5.69
CA PRO A 399 -44.24 -37.56 5.28
C PRO A 399 -42.86 -37.99 4.74
N VAL A 400 -42.37 -37.28 3.71
CA VAL A 400 -41.01 -37.45 3.18
C VAL A 400 -40.01 -36.71 4.09
N ASN A 401 -38.86 -37.32 4.33
CA ASN A 401 -37.79 -36.73 5.14
C ASN A 401 -37.21 -35.46 4.50
N THR A 402 -36.78 -34.54 5.36
CA THR A 402 -35.69 -33.62 5.05
C THR A 402 -34.40 -34.40 4.81
N ASP A 403 -33.70 -34.12 3.71
CA ASP A 403 -32.25 -33.85 3.66
C ASP A 403 -31.76 -33.83 2.20
N ALA A 404 -31.50 -32.62 1.69
CA ALA A 404 -30.90 -32.40 0.38
C ALA A 404 -30.22 -31.02 0.32
N MET A 405 -29.20 -30.80 1.17
CA MET A 405 -28.24 -29.70 0.97
C MET A 405 -27.38 -30.01 -0.27
N GLY A 406 -27.88 -29.63 -1.43
CA GLY A 406 -27.16 -29.73 -2.70
C GLY A 406 -26.31 -28.47 -2.93
N GLU A 407 -24.99 -28.64 -2.98
CA GLU A 407 -24.03 -27.59 -3.30
C GLU A 407 -24.10 -27.25 -4.81
N ASP A 408 -24.95 -26.31 -5.21
CA ASP A 408 -25.01 -25.83 -6.61
C ASP A 408 -23.95 -24.74 -6.85
N ASP A 409 -22.69 -25.16 -6.92
CA ASP A 409 -21.49 -24.30 -7.00
C ASP A 409 -21.30 -23.67 -8.40
N ARG A 410 -22.34 -22.96 -8.87
CA ARG A 410 -22.40 -22.33 -10.19
C ARG A 410 -21.86 -20.91 -10.15
N ALA A 411 -20.54 -20.79 -10.29
CA ALA A 411 -19.88 -19.52 -10.56
C ALA A 411 -20.38 -18.89 -11.89
N ILE A 412 -21.38 -18.01 -11.82
CA ILE A 412 -21.85 -17.21 -12.95
C ILE A 412 -20.80 -16.13 -13.25
N VAL A 413 -19.88 -16.43 -14.17
CA VAL A 413 -18.89 -15.47 -14.69
C VAL A 413 -19.52 -14.62 -15.79
N PRO A 414 -19.67 -13.29 -15.62
CA PRO A 414 -20.19 -12.43 -16.68
C PRO A 414 -19.16 -12.25 -17.79
N ARG A 415 -19.48 -12.66 -19.03
CA ARG A 415 -18.69 -12.31 -20.21
C ARG A 415 -18.94 -10.85 -20.60
N ILE A 416 -18.08 -9.95 -20.13
CA ILE A 416 -18.07 -8.55 -20.58
C ILE A 416 -17.53 -8.49 -22.02
N HIS A 417 -18.40 -8.18 -22.97
CA HIS A 417 -17.99 -7.84 -24.34
C HIS A 417 -17.51 -6.39 -24.39
N LEU A 418 -16.19 -6.19 -24.39
CA LEU A 418 -15.57 -4.89 -24.66
C LEU A 418 -15.66 -4.55 -26.15
N ALA A 419 -16.69 -3.78 -26.53
CA ALA A 419 -16.78 -3.17 -27.84
C ALA A 419 -15.91 -1.90 -27.87
N PHE A 420 -14.72 -1.99 -28.46
CA PHE A 420 -13.91 -0.80 -28.78
C PHE A 420 -14.69 0.11 -29.73
N ARG A 421 -14.92 1.36 -29.31
CA ARG A 421 -15.34 2.44 -30.21
C ARG A 421 -14.10 3.26 -30.59
N GLU A 422 -13.57 2.99 -31.77
CA GLU A 422 -12.69 3.95 -32.43
C GLU A 422 -13.50 5.19 -32.84
N GLN A 423 -12.90 6.37 -32.73
CA GLN A 423 -13.41 7.60 -33.33
C GLN A 423 -12.28 8.24 -34.15
N HIS A 424 -12.60 8.54 -35.41
CA HIS A 424 -11.89 9.50 -36.25
C HIS A 424 -12.46 10.91 -36.03
#